data_AF-A0AAN4W4K4-F1
#
_entry.id   AF-A0AAN4W4K4-F1
#
_cell.length_a   1.000
_cell.length_b   1.000
_cell.length_c   1.000
_cell.angle_alpha   90.00
_cell.angle_beta   90.00
_cell.angle_gamma   90.00
#
_symmetry.space_group_name_H-M   'P 1'
#
loop_
_entity.id
_entity.type
_entity.pdbx_description
1 polymer ?
#
loop_
_entity_poly.entity_id
_entity_poly.type
_entity_poly.pdbx_seq_one_letter_code
_entity_poly.pdbx_strand_id
1 'polypeptide(L)'
;MKTYASKFRLSQINYTMAMEYLSADGKTQALFGFTNLKRFYYPLIGFSGLIIGIISTIREKEQNRSLPSILLAVVSIILTFLDIWKVFI
;
A
#
# COMPACT_ATOMS: atom_id res chain seq x y z
N MET A 1 -0.34 10.02 39.46
CA MET A 1 -0.56 11.31 38.74
C MET A 1 0.21 11.45 37.42
N LYS A 2 1.52 11.13 37.32
CA LYS A 2 2.30 11.31 36.07
C LYS A 2 1.77 10.58 34.82
N THR A 3 1.16 9.40 34.97
CA THR A 3 0.62 8.58 33.86
C THR A 3 -0.66 9.14 33.22
N TYR A 4 -1.47 9.89 33.98
CA TYR A 4 -2.68 10.52 33.45
C TYR A 4 -2.35 11.78 32.66
N ALA A 5 -1.34 12.54 33.12
CA ALA A 5 -0.81 13.69 32.41
C ALA A 5 -0.13 13.32 31.08
N SER A 6 0.43 12.10 30.93
CA SER A 6 0.96 11.65 29.64
C SER A 6 -0.14 11.23 28.67
N LYS A 7 -1.16 10.49 29.13
CA LYS A 7 -2.32 10.13 28.28
C LYS A 7 -3.09 11.35 27.78
N PHE A 8 -3.31 12.34 28.64
CA PHE A 8 -3.97 13.60 28.24
C PHE A 8 -3.20 14.34 27.14
N ARG A 9 -1.87 14.43 27.26
CA ARG A 9 -1.01 15.05 26.24
C ARG A 9 -1.06 14.31 24.90
N LEU A 10 -1.08 12.98 24.91
CA LEU A 10 -1.23 12.18 23.69
C LEU A 10 -2.59 12.44 23.01
N SER A 11 -3.67 12.55 23.79
CA SER A 11 -4.99 12.88 23.25
C SER A 11 -5.03 14.27 22.60
N GLN A 12 -4.37 15.27 23.19
CA GLN A 12 -4.29 16.60 22.60
C GLN A 12 -3.47 16.60 21.30
N ILE A 13 -2.33 15.91 21.28
CA ILE A 13 -1.49 15.78 20.08
C ILE A 13 -2.27 15.11 18.94
N ASN A 14 -3.00 14.03 19.23
CA ASN A 14 -3.83 13.35 18.23
C ASN A 14 -4.95 14.24 17.70
N TYR A 15 -5.56 15.07 18.56
CA TYR A 15 -6.59 16.02 18.15
C TYR A 15 -6.03 17.09 17.22
N THR A 16 -4.88 17.68 17.55
CA THR A 16 -4.22 18.67 16.69
C THR A 16 -3.85 18.07 15.34
N MET A 17 -3.25 16.88 15.31
CA MET A 17 -2.94 16.19 14.04
C MET A 17 -4.19 15.89 13.22
N ALA A 18 -5.31 15.53 13.86
CA ALA A 18 -6.57 15.28 13.16
C ALA A 18 -7.14 16.57 12.55
N MET A 19 -7.05 17.70 13.26
CA MET A 19 -7.49 18.99 12.73
C MET A 19 -6.61 19.47 11.58
N GLU A 20 -5.29 19.33 11.70
CA GLU A 20 -4.34 19.63 10.62
C GLU A 20 -4.62 18.75 9.39
N TYR A 21 -4.84 17.45 9.58
CA TYR A 21 -5.22 16.53 8.52
C TYR A 21 -6.52 16.95 7.82
N LEU A 22 -7.57 17.29 8.57
CA LEU A 22 -8.85 17.73 8.02
C LEU A 22 -8.75 19.06 7.26
N SER A 23 -7.84 19.94 7.68
CA SER A 23 -7.56 21.22 7.00
C SER A 23 -6.57 21.11 5.85
N ALA A 24 -5.90 19.96 5.70
CA ALA A 24 -4.91 19.75 4.66
C ALA A 24 -5.55 19.50 3.31
N ASP A 25 -4.80 19.83 2.26
CA ASP A 25 -5.24 19.64 0.88
C ASP A 25 -5.42 18.14 0.55
N GLY A 26 -6.26 17.82 -0.44
CA GLY A 26 -6.63 16.42 -0.75
C GLY A 26 -5.42 15.52 -1.05
N LYS A 27 -4.34 16.08 -1.61
CA LYS A 27 -3.07 15.39 -1.85
C LYS A 27 -2.36 14.98 -0.56
N THR A 28 -2.33 15.88 0.42
CA THR A 28 -1.67 15.67 1.72
C THR A 28 -2.44 14.64 2.54
N GLN A 29 -3.78 14.69 2.50
CA GLN A 29 -4.63 13.67 3.12
C GLN A 29 -4.39 12.28 2.51
N ALA A 30 -4.33 12.19 1.17
CA ALA A 30 -4.03 10.94 0.48
C ALA A 30 -2.64 10.41 0.85
N LEU A 31 -1.61 11.26 0.84
CA LEU A 31 -0.24 10.89 1.24
C LEU A 31 -0.20 10.34 2.68
N PHE A 32 -0.88 11.02 3.62
CA PHE A 32 -0.96 10.59 5.01
C PHE A 32 -1.68 9.23 5.15
N GLY A 33 -2.75 9.01 4.38
CA GLY A 33 -3.41 7.71 4.27
C GLY A 33 -2.48 6.62 3.75
N PHE A 34 -1.73 6.88 2.66
CA PHE A 34 -0.80 5.91 2.07
C PHE A 34 0.41 5.58 2.95
N THR A 35 0.90 6.55 3.74
CA THR A 35 2.03 6.35 4.66
C THR A 35 1.63 5.61 5.94
N ASN A 36 0.39 5.82 6.42
CA ASN A 36 -0.12 5.16 7.62
C ASN A 36 -0.87 3.85 7.36
N LEU A 37 -1.20 3.54 6.10
CA LEU A 37 -1.74 2.23 5.75
C LEU A 37 -0.69 1.15 6.05
N LYS A 38 -1.01 0.24 6.98
CA LYS A 38 -0.15 -0.91 7.29
C LYS A 38 -0.02 -1.78 6.04
N ARG A 39 1.10 -1.61 5.34
CA ARG A 39 1.43 -2.29 4.07
C ARG A 39 1.62 -3.80 4.15
N PHE A 40 1.47 -4.38 5.34
CA PHE A 40 1.80 -5.77 5.62
C PHE A 40 1.12 -6.79 4.70
N TYR A 41 -0.03 -6.44 4.12
CA TYR A 41 -0.82 -7.35 3.29
C TYR A 41 -0.60 -7.20 1.78
N TYR A 42 0.03 -6.12 1.30
CA TYR A 42 0.27 -5.93 -0.14
C TYR A 42 1.21 -6.96 -0.75
N PRO A 43 2.31 -7.38 -0.09
CA PRO A 43 3.16 -8.45 -0.61
C PRO A 43 2.42 -9.77 -0.74
N LEU A 44 1.48 -10.07 0.18
CA LEU A 44 0.68 -11.29 0.14
C LEU A 44 -0.29 -11.31 -1.05
N ILE A 45 -0.89 -10.17 -1.38
CA ILE A 45 -1.75 -10.02 -2.57
C ILE A 45 -0.92 -10.15 -3.86
N GLY A 46 0.26 -9.52 -3.91
CA GLY A 46 1.17 -9.66 -5.05
C GLY A 46 1.64 -11.11 -5.25
N PHE A 47 1.99 -11.79 -4.16
CA PHE A 47 2.45 -13.18 -4.18
C PHE A 47 1.35 -14.16 -4.58
N SER A 48 0.12 -13.98 -4.10
CA SER A 48 -1.01 -14.83 -4.50
C SER A 48 -1.35 -14.66 -5.99
N GLY A 49 -1.29 -13.42 -6.51
CA GLY A 49 -1.44 -13.15 -7.94
C GLY A 49 -0.37 -13.83 -8.81
N LEU A 50 0.88 -13.86 -8.33
CA LEU A 50 1.99 -14.54 -9.00
C LEU A 50 1.74 -16.06 -9.09
N ILE A 51 1.32 -16.68 -7.97
CA ILE A 51 1.00 -18.12 -7.93
C ILE A 51 -0.14 -18.45 -8.90
N ILE A 52 -1.22 -17.66 -8.91
CA ILE A 52 -2.35 -17.87 -9.82
C ILE A 52 -1.90 -17.73 -11.28
N GLY A 53 -1.06 -16.73 -11.58
CA GLY A 53 -0.49 -16.52 -12.91
C GLY A 53 0.38 -17.69 -13.39
N ILE A 54 1.22 -18.24 -12.51
CA ILE A 54 2.04 -19.44 -12.82
C ILE A 54 1.14 -20.64 -13.07
N ILE A 55 0.17 -20.90 -12.19
CA ILE A 55 -0.77 -22.04 -12.34
C ILE A 55 -1.54 -21.92 -13.65
N SER A 56 -2.03 -20.73 -14.00
CA SER A 56 -2.76 -20.49 -15.23
C SER A 56 -1.87 -20.70 -16.47
N THR A 57 -0.61 -20.30 -16.39
CA THR A 57 0.38 -20.49 -17.48
C THR A 57 0.71 -21.95 -17.73
N ILE A 58 0.83 -22.77 -16.68
CA ILE A 58 1.12 -24.21 -16.81
C ILE A 58 -0.09 -24.95 -17.40
N ARG A 59 -1.31 -24.43 -17.19
CA ARG A 59 -2.56 -25.06 -17.62
C ARG A 59 -2.92 -24.76 -19.08
N GLU A 60 -2.52 -23.60 -19.61
CA GLU A 60 -2.72 -23.27 -21.02
C GLU A 60 -1.60 -23.84 -21.89
N LYS A 61 -1.96 -24.81 -22.73
CA LYS A 61 -1.06 -25.44 -23.73
C LYS A 61 -0.67 -24.50 -24.88
N GLU A 62 -1.37 -23.38 -25.06
CA GLU A 62 -1.07 -22.39 -26.10
C GLU A 62 -0.23 -21.24 -25.55
N GLN A 63 1.06 -21.33 -25.83
CA GLN A 63 2.19 -20.62 -25.23
C GLN A 63 2.20 -19.09 -25.40
N ASN A 64 1.24 -18.48 -26.10
CA ASN A 64 1.33 -17.08 -26.55
C ASN A 64 0.54 -16.06 -25.70
N ARG A 65 -0.37 -16.48 -24.81
CA ARG A 65 -1.16 -15.54 -23.98
C ARG A 65 -0.67 -15.41 -22.54
N SER A 66 0.21 -16.30 -22.09
CA SER A 66 0.72 -16.32 -20.71
C SER A 66 1.88 -15.35 -20.45
N LEU A 67 2.68 -15.07 -21.48
CA LEU A 67 3.85 -14.19 -21.41
C LEU A 67 3.54 -12.75 -20.94
N PRO A 68 2.52 -12.05 -21.47
CA PRO A 68 2.15 -10.72 -20.96
C PRO A 68 1.62 -10.77 -19.52
N SER A 69 0.96 -11.86 -19.11
CA SER A 69 0.42 -12.04 -17.75
C SER A 69 1.53 -12.18 -16.71
N ILE A 70 2.59 -12.92 -17.05
CA ILE A 70 3.79 -13.04 -16.20
C ILE A 70 4.52 -11.70 -16.10
N LEU A 71 4.71 -11.00 -17.23
CA LEU A 71 5.34 -9.67 -17.23
C LEU A 71 4.54 -8.67 -16.40
N LEU A 72 3.22 -8.65 -16.51
CA LEU A 72 2.34 -7.81 -15.68
C LEU A 72 2.44 -8.14 -14.19
N ALA A 73 2.53 -9.44 -13.83
CA ALA A 73 2.71 -9.85 -12.45
C ALA A 73 4.06 -9.37 -11.88
N VAL A 74 5.14 -9.52 -12.64
CA VAL A 74 6.48 -9.04 -12.25
C VAL A 74 6.50 -7.52 -12.11
N VAL A 75 5.92 -6.79 -13.08
CA VAL A 75 5.80 -5.32 -13.02
C VAL A 75 4.96 -4.88 -11.82
N SER A 76 3.85 -5.55 -11.54
CA SER A 76 2.99 -5.27 -10.38
C SER A 76 3.75 -5.41 -9.05
N ILE A 77 4.55 -6.46 -8.91
CA ILE A 77 5.40 -6.68 -7.74
C ILE A 77 6.43 -5.57 -7.61
N ILE A 78 7.15 -5.24 -8.70
CA ILE A 78 8.15 -4.18 -8.72
C ILE A 78 7.53 -2.82 -8.35
N LEU A 79 6.37 -2.46 -8.91
CA LEU A 79 5.64 -1.23 -8.60
C LEU A 79 5.18 -1.17 -7.13
N THR A 80 4.86 -2.31 -6.54
CA THR A 80 4.48 -2.41 -5.12
C THR A 80 5.66 -2.10 -4.20
N PHE A 81 6.90 -2.47 -4.59
CA PHE A 81 8.11 -2.23 -3.79
C PHE A 81 8.79 -0.88 -4.07
N LEU A 82 8.71 -0.35 -5.29
CA LEU A 82 9.35 0.91 -5.67
C LEU A 82 8.66 2.16 -5.12
N ASP A 83 7.62 1.96 -4.33
CA ASP A 83 6.80 3.03 -3.81
C ASP A 83 6.36 4.05 -4.85
N ILE A 84 5.94 3.58 -6.04
CA ILE A 84 5.77 4.41 -7.25
C ILE A 84 4.82 5.61 -7.03
N TRP A 85 3.87 5.51 -6.09
CA TRP A 85 2.98 6.64 -5.73
C TRP A 85 3.75 7.84 -5.18
N LYS A 86 4.99 7.68 -4.69
CA LYS A 86 5.86 8.80 -4.29
C LYS A 86 6.24 9.71 -5.45
N VAL A 87 6.16 9.23 -6.70
CA VAL A 87 6.43 10.04 -7.90
C VAL A 87 5.25 10.97 -8.23
N PHE A 88 4.04 10.64 -7.76
CA PHE A 88 2.82 11.40 -8.01
C PHE A 88 2.51 12.44 -6.92
N ILE A 89 3.38 12.57 -5.93
CA ILE A 89 3.30 13.48 -4.78
C ILE A 89 4.31 14.59 -5.00
#